data_AF-A0A6I6JPB9-F1
#
_entry.id   AF-A0A6I6JPB9-F1
#
_cell.length_a   1.000
_cell.length_b   1.000
_cell.length_c   1.000
_cell.angle_alpha   90.00
_cell.angle_beta   90.00
_cell.angle_gamma   90.00
#
_symmetry.space_group_name_H-M   'P 1'
#
loop_
_entity.id
_entity.type
_entity.pdbx_description
1 polymer ?
#
loop_
_entity_poly.entity_id
_entity_poly.type
_entity_poly.pdbx_seq_one_letter_code
_entity_poly.pdbx_strand_id
1 'polypeptide(L)'
;MSNEETNKKQVISNMAALCSRSEQCSPDIYKKVIAAGLTEDEAVEILNYLKQEKYIDDERYVNAYVAEKFKINKWGRIKMKYYLRMKGLPDDVIQSGLESIDEKKYIDLLLKTMKEKARKIKNKSKFEKMGQIIRYTQSRGFEPELIHRYMNMALT
;
A
#
# COMPACT_ATOMS: atom_id res chain seq x y z
N MET A 1 -25.07 9.82 33.12
CA MET A 1 -24.34 9.26 31.96
C MET A 1 -23.69 7.96 32.42
N SER A 2 -23.92 6.85 31.73
CA SER A 2 -23.29 5.57 32.09
C SER A 2 -21.78 5.60 31.79
N ASN A 3 -20.99 4.76 32.47
CA ASN A 3 -19.55 4.64 32.22
C ASN A 3 -19.24 4.24 30.76
N GLU A 4 -20.11 3.44 30.13
CA GLU A 4 -19.98 2.99 28.74
C GLU A 4 -20.09 4.14 27.74
N GLU A 5 -21.06 5.04 27.94
CA GLU A 5 -21.26 6.18 27.05
C GLU A 5 -20.09 7.19 27.12
N THR A 6 -19.47 7.30 28.30
CA THR A 6 -18.26 8.11 28.51
C THR A 6 -17.05 7.50 27.82
N ASN A 7 -16.90 6.17 27.88
CA ASN A 7 -15.83 5.45 27.19
C ASN A 7 -15.91 5.62 25.66
N LYS A 8 -17.11 5.45 25.08
CA LYS A 8 -17.33 5.59 23.64
C LYS A 8 -16.95 6.98 23.12
N LYS A 9 -17.40 8.04 23.81
CA LYS A 9 -17.05 9.43 23.46
C LYS A 9 -15.54 9.68 23.52
N GLN A 10 -14.86 9.13 24.51
CA GLN A 10 -13.41 9.24 24.62
C GLN A 10 -12.69 8.53 23.47
N VAL A 11 -13.14 7.33 23.07
CA VAL A 11 -12.56 6.59 21.95
C VAL A 11 -12.76 7.34 20.62
N ILE A 12 -13.95 7.91 20.38
CA ILE A 12 -14.20 8.75 19.19
C ILE A 12 -13.21 9.92 19.13
N SER A 13 -13.07 10.66 20.23
CA SER A 13 -12.16 11.81 20.32
C SER A 13 -10.70 11.39 20.05
N ASN A 14 -10.26 10.28 20.63
CA ASN A 14 -8.92 9.74 20.42
C ASN A 14 -8.68 9.32 18.95
N MET A 15 -9.64 8.63 18.32
CA MET A 15 -9.53 8.20 16.93
C MET A 15 -9.54 9.40 15.96
N ALA A 16 -10.41 10.38 16.17
CA ALA A 16 -10.44 11.62 15.39
C ALA A 16 -9.11 12.37 15.48
N ALA A 17 -8.56 12.49 16.69
CA ALA A 17 -7.28 13.16 16.91
C ALA A 17 -6.10 12.38 16.30
N LEU A 18 -6.17 11.06 16.20
CA LEU A 18 -5.19 10.25 15.48
C LEU A 18 -5.27 10.47 13.97
N CYS A 19 -6.48 10.39 13.40
CA CYS A 19 -6.74 10.60 11.96
C CYS A 19 -6.39 12.03 11.52
N SER A 20 -6.51 13.01 12.41
CA SER A 20 -6.12 14.41 12.13
C SER A 20 -4.61 14.61 12.05
N ARG A 21 -3.82 13.76 12.72
CA ARG A 21 -2.35 13.87 12.79
C ARG A 21 -1.63 13.03 11.75
N SER A 22 -2.27 11.98 11.27
CA SER A 22 -1.69 11.02 10.34
C SER A 22 -2.79 10.34 9.55
N GLU A 23 -2.54 10.04 8.29
CA GLU A 23 -3.51 9.28 7.50
C GLU A 23 -3.72 7.89 8.09
N GLN A 24 -4.99 7.53 8.25
CA GLN A 24 -5.44 6.24 8.75
C GLN A 24 -6.46 5.65 7.79
N CYS A 25 -6.60 4.34 7.80
CA CYS A 25 -7.63 3.64 7.05
C CYS A 25 -8.59 2.91 7.98
N SER A 26 -9.78 2.60 7.47
CA SER A 26 -10.86 1.99 8.22
C SER A 26 -10.44 0.69 8.93
N PRO A 27 -9.70 -0.25 8.30
CA PRO A 27 -9.27 -1.47 8.99
C PRO A 27 -8.36 -1.24 10.20
N ASP A 28 -7.51 -0.20 10.18
CA ASP A 28 -6.62 0.11 11.29
C ASP A 28 -7.39 0.76 12.44
N ILE A 29 -8.31 1.67 12.13
CA ILE A 29 -9.16 2.31 13.14
C ILE A 29 -10.10 1.28 13.76
N TYR A 30 -10.70 0.38 12.96
CA TYR A 30 -11.52 -0.72 13.45
C TYR A 30 -10.77 -1.52 14.53
N LYS A 31 -9.56 -2.00 14.23
CA LYS A 31 -8.74 -2.77 15.16
C LYS A 31 -8.43 -2.00 16.44
N LYS A 32 -8.20 -0.69 16.35
CA LYS A 32 -7.95 0.16 17.52
C LYS A 32 -9.20 0.35 18.39
N VAL A 33 -10.38 0.47 17.77
CA VAL A 33 -11.65 0.59 18.51
C VAL A 33 -11.97 -0.72 19.23
N ILE A 34 -11.83 -1.86 18.56
CA ILE A 34 -12.00 -3.18 19.20
C ILE A 34 -10.99 -3.38 20.34
N ALA A 35 -9.72 -3.00 20.14
CA ALA A 35 -8.70 -3.08 21.18
C ALA A 35 -8.96 -2.15 22.38
N ALA A 36 -9.79 -1.12 22.21
CA ALA A 36 -10.26 -0.25 23.29
C ALA A 36 -11.46 -0.83 24.06
N GLY A 37 -11.90 -2.04 23.72
CA GLY A 37 -12.96 -2.78 24.43
C GLY A 37 -14.37 -2.49 23.94
N LEU A 38 -14.54 -1.84 22.78
CA LEU A 38 -15.85 -1.60 22.18
C LEU A 38 -16.29 -2.79 21.33
N THR A 39 -17.60 -2.93 21.19
CA THR A 39 -18.22 -3.99 20.38
C THR A 39 -18.06 -3.72 18.87
N GLU A 40 -18.33 -4.73 18.05
CA GLU A 40 -18.27 -4.59 16.59
C GLU A 40 -19.29 -3.56 16.07
N ASP A 41 -20.51 -3.57 16.62
CA ASP A 41 -21.56 -2.60 16.25
C ASP A 41 -21.12 -1.17 16.57
N GLU A 42 -20.53 -0.94 17.75
CA GLU A 42 -20.00 0.37 18.11
C GLU A 42 -18.81 0.77 17.22
N ALA A 43 -17.94 -0.17 16.83
CA ALA A 43 -16.83 0.11 15.94
C ALA A 43 -17.33 0.52 14.55
N VAL A 44 -18.35 -0.13 14.02
CA VAL A 44 -18.99 0.24 12.74
C VAL A 44 -19.62 1.64 12.84
N GLU A 45 -20.33 1.94 13.92
CA GLU A 45 -20.92 3.26 14.15
C GLU A 45 -19.85 4.36 14.21
N ILE A 46 -18.76 4.13 14.95
CA ILE A 46 -17.65 5.08 15.07
C ILE A 46 -16.96 5.28 13.73
N LEU A 47 -16.71 4.22 12.96
CA LEU A 47 -16.14 4.34 11.63
C LEU A 47 -17.01 5.16 10.69
N ASN A 48 -18.33 4.94 10.72
CA ASN A 48 -19.26 5.72 9.90
C ASN A 48 -19.23 7.20 10.28
N TYR A 49 -19.23 7.52 11.57
CA TYR A 49 -19.07 8.89 12.05
C TYR A 49 -17.76 9.52 11.57
N LEU A 50 -16.62 8.83 11.74
CA LEU A 50 -15.32 9.34 11.34
C LEU A 50 -15.19 9.53 9.82
N LYS A 51 -15.87 8.70 9.02
CA LYS A 51 -15.96 8.88 7.56
C LYS A 51 -16.83 10.07 7.18
N GLN A 52 -18.00 10.22 7.81
CA GLN A 52 -18.91 11.36 7.58
C GLN A 52 -18.22 12.70 7.88
N GLU A 53 -17.48 12.75 8.98
CA GLU A 53 -16.68 13.92 9.38
C GLU A 53 -15.33 14.03 8.62
N LYS A 54 -15.09 13.15 7.62
CA LYS A 54 -13.90 13.13 6.75
C LYS A 54 -12.56 12.95 7.46
N TYR A 55 -12.57 12.49 8.72
CA TYR A 55 -11.36 12.06 9.42
C TYR A 55 -10.73 10.86 8.72
N ILE A 56 -11.55 9.88 8.30
CA ILE A 56 -11.10 8.71 7.55
C ILE A 56 -11.53 8.81 6.09
N ASP A 57 -10.58 8.54 5.19
CA ASP A 57 -10.82 8.38 3.77
C ASP A 57 -9.86 7.29 3.25
N ASP A 58 -10.41 6.13 2.91
CA ASP A 58 -9.62 4.97 2.48
C ASP A 58 -8.96 5.20 1.10
N GLU A 59 -9.59 5.97 0.22
CA GLU A 59 -8.99 6.34 -1.07
C GLU A 59 -7.81 7.28 -0.86
N ARG A 60 -7.97 8.29 0.00
CA ARG A 60 -6.90 9.22 0.38
C ARG A 60 -5.71 8.47 0.98
N TYR A 61 -5.97 7.52 1.88
CA TYR A 61 -4.94 6.66 2.46
C TYR A 61 -4.22 5.82 1.39
N VAL A 62 -4.96 5.14 0.52
CA VAL A 62 -4.37 4.29 -0.54
C VAL A 62 -3.51 5.11 -1.49
N ASN A 63 -3.99 6.27 -1.93
CA ASN A 63 -3.26 7.15 -2.85
C ASN A 63 -1.93 7.62 -2.23
N ALA A 64 -1.97 8.07 -0.97
CA ALA A 64 -0.76 8.46 -0.24
C ALA A 64 0.21 7.28 -0.10
N TYR A 65 -0.29 6.09 0.27
CA TYR A 65 0.52 4.89 0.43
C TYR A 65 1.19 4.46 -0.89
N VAL A 66 0.43 4.41 -1.99
CA VAL A 66 0.94 4.04 -3.31
C VAL A 66 2.01 5.03 -3.77
N ALA A 67 1.74 6.34 -3.66
CA ALA A 67 2.69 7.38 -4.04
C ALA A 67 4.00 7.27 -3.25
N GLU A 68 3.92 7.06 -1.93
CA GLU A 68 5.08 6.88 -1.06
C GLU A 68 5.89 5.64 -1.44
N LYS A 69 5.24 4.46 -1.53
CA LYS A 69 5.93 3.19 -1.83
C LYS A 69 6.51 3.16 -3.24
N PHE A 70 5.86 3.79 -4.20
CA PHE A 70 6.40 3.95 -5.54
C PHE A 70 7.64 4.86 -5.54
N LYS A 71 7.54 6.05 -4.91
CA LYS A 71 8.60 7.06 -4.92
C LYS A 71 9.82 6.65 -4.09
N ILE A 72 9.61 6.23 -2.85
CA ILE A 72 10.65 5.98 -1.85
C ILE A 72 11.09 4.52 -1.93
N ASN A 73 10.14 3.59 -1.77
CA ASN A 73 10.46 2.17 -1.71
C ASN A 73 10.64 1.53 -3.08
N LYS A 74 10.37 2.20 -4.20
CA LYS A 74 10.57 1.64 -5.54
C LYS A 74 9.82 0.30 -5.71
N TRP A 75 8.60 0.23 -5.22
CA TRP A 75 7.77 -0.98 -5.30
C TRP A 75 6.96 -1.01 -6.60
N GLY A 76 6.75 -2.22 -7.12
CA GLY A 76 5.78 -2.49 -8.17
C GLY A 76 4.36 -2.72 -7.61
N ARG A 77 3.36 -2.68 -8.49
CA ARG A 77 1.94 -2.73 -8.14
C ARG A 77 1.55 -4.01 -7.43
N ILE A 78 2.11 -5.18 -7.80
CA ILE A 78 1.78 -6.46 -7.15
C ILE A 78 2.03 -6.40 -5.65
N LYS A 79 3.18 -5.84 -5.25
CA LYS A 79 3.56 -5.77 -3.83
C LYS A 79 2.72 -4.77 -3.06
N MET A 80 2.44 -3.61 -3.65
CA MET A 80 1.55 -2.61 -3.06
C MET A 80 0.12 -3.18 -2.90
N LYS A 81 -0.42 -3.81 -3.95
CA LYS A 81 -1.73 -4.48 -3.94
C LYS A 81 -1.83 -5.52 -2.84
N TYR A 82 -0.84 -6.41 -2.75
CA TYR A 82 -0.81 -7.46 -1.74
C TYR A 82 -0.83 -6.89 -0.32
N TYR A 83 -0.01 -5.87 -0.04
CA TYR A 83 0.02 -5.24 1.28
C TYR A 83 -1.32 -4.59 1.64
N LEU A 84 -1.91 -3.82 0.71
CA LEU A 84 -3.18 -3.13 0.97
C LEU A 84 -4.34 -4.13 1.14
N ARG A 85 -4.36 -5.22 0.38
CA ARG A 85 -5.31 -6.33 0.57
C ARG A 85 -5.15 -6.98 1.95
N MET A 86 -3.92 -7.30 2.36
CA MET A 86 -3.67 -7.84 3.71
C MET A 86 -4.09 -6.89 4.82
N LYS A 87 -4.06 -5.58 4.55
CA LYS A 87 -4.53 -4.57 5.49
C LYS A 87 -6.06 -4.59 5.64
N GLY A 88 -6.79 -5.14 4.67
CA GLY A 88 -8.26 -5.24 4.65
C GLY A 88 -8.94 -4.12 3.87
N LEU A 89 -8.23 -3.46 2.94
CA LEU A 89 -8.81 -2.41 2.11
C LEU A 89 -9.59 -3.01 0.91
N PRO A 90 -10.70 -2.36 0.49
CA PRO A 90 -11.48 -2.81 -0.66
C PRO A 90 -10.68 -2.85 -1.97
N ASP A 91 -10.95 -3.86 -2.80
CA ASP A 91 -10.18 -4.11 -4.03
C ASP A 91 -10.32 -3.00 -5.08
N ASP A 92 -11.49 -2.37 -5.16
CA ASP A 92 -11.80 -1.23 -6.02
C ASP A 92 -11.01 0.02 -5.62
N VAL A 93 -10.97 0.33 -4.32
CA VAL A 93 -10.16 1.43 -3.75
C VAL A 93 -8.67 1.20 -4.05
N ILE A 94 -8.19 -0.02 -3.83
CA ILE A 94 -6.80 -0.39 -4.12
C ILE A 94 -6.50 -0.23 -5.61
N GLN A 95 -7.37 -0.73 -6.47
CA GLN A 95 -7.18 -0.69 -7.92
C GLN A 95 -7.10 0.75 -8.43
N SER A 96 -8.03 1.61 -8.00
CA SER A 96 -8.03 3.04 -8.32
C SER A 96 -6.70 3.71 -7.94
N GLY A 97 -6.20 3.45 -6.74
CA GLY A 97 -4.92 4.01 -6.31
C GLY A 97 -3.71 3.52 -7.10
N LEU A 98 -3.69 2.25 -7.52
CA LEU A 98 -2.62 1.69 -8.35
C LEU A 98 -2.64 2.22 -9.79
N GLU A 99 -3.83 2.54 -10.30
CA GLU A 99 -4.05 3.15 -11.62
C GLU A 99 -3.64 4.63 -11.67
N SER A 100 -3.58 5.31 -10.52
CA SER A 100 -3.05 6.68 -10.42
C SER A 100 -1.55 6.79 -10.77
N ILE A 101 -0.82 5.67 -10.81
CA ILE A 101 0.59 5.64 -11.18
C ILE A 101 0.72 5.84 -12.70
N ASP A 102 1.35 6.95 -13.09
CA ASP A 102 1.75 7.20 -14.47
C ASP A 102 2.54 6.02 -15.06
N GLU A 103 2.03 5.45 -16.14
CA GLU A 103 2.57 4.23 -16.72
C GLU A 103 4.00 4.42 -17.22
N LYS A 104 4.33 5.58 -17.80
CA LYS A 104 5.68 5.87 -18.27
C LYS A 104 6.67 5.87 -17.10
N LYS A 105 6.36 6.58 -16.00
CA LYS A 105 7.17 6.57 -14.79
C LYS A 105 7.30 5.16 -14.21
N TYR A 106 6.24 4.35 -14.27
CA TYR A 106 6.26 2.97 -13.79
C TYR A 106 7.25 2.11 -14.58
N ILE A 107 7.21 2.19 -15.92
CA ILE A 107 8.14 1.49 -16.79
C ILE A 107 9.58 2.01 -16.63
N ASP A 108 9.78 3.32 -16.51
CA ASP A 108 11.10 3.91 -16.26
C ASP A 108 11.70 3.38 -14.94
N LEU A 109 10.88 3.28 -13.90
CA LEU A 109 11.31 2.72 -12.62
C LEU A 109 11.66 1.23 -12.73
N LEU A 110 10.84 0.45 -13.43
CA LEU A 110 11.10 -0.98 -13.69
C LEU A 110 12.46 -1.15 -14.39
N LEU A 111 12.67 -0.43 -15.50
CA LEU A 111 13.91 -0.49 -16.27
C LEU A 111 15.12 -0.07 -15.43
N LYS A 112 15.00 1.01 -14.66
CA LYS A 112 16.05 1.46 -13.74
C LYS A 112 16.41 0.36 -12.73
N THR A 113 15.40 -0.25 -12.11
CA THR A 113 15.56 -1.33 -11.12
C THR A 113 16.27 -2.54 -11.73
N MET A 114 15.86 -2.96 -12.93
CA MET A 114 16.47 -4.08 -13.64
C MET A 114 17.92 -3.79 -14.03
N LYS A 115 18.21 -2.60 -14.59
CA LYS A 115 19.56 -2.17 -14.98
C LYS A 115 20.51 -2.08 -13.78
N GLU A 116 20.05 -1.51 -12.67
CA GLU A 116 20.83 -1.45 -11.43
C GLU A 116 21.20 -2.84 -10.91
N LYS A 117 20.27 -3.80 -10.97
CA LYS A 117 20.56 -5.20 -10.62
C LYS A 117 21.52 -5.85 -11.62
N ALA A 118 21.31 -5.64 -12.91
CA ALA A 118 22.15 -6.19 -13.98
C ALA A 118 23.62 -5.77 -13.84
N ARG A 119 23.88 -4.50 -13.48
CA ARG A 119 25.24 -3.96 -13.26
C ARG A 119 25.97 -4.62 -12.09
N LYS A 120 25.24 -5.11 -11.09
CA LYS A 120 25.81 -5.77 -9.89
C LYS A 120 26.16 -7.24 -10.13
N ILE A 121 25.69 -7.85 -11.22
CA ILE A 121 25.95 -9.26 -11.53
C ILE A 121 27.17 -9.35 -12.44
N LYS A 122 28.25 -9.94 -11.94
CA LYS A 122 29.51 -10.19 -12.66
C LYS A 122 29.74 -11.70 -12.83
N ASN A 123 30.50 -12.08 -13.85
CA ASN A 123 30.99 -13.46 -14.06
C ASN A 123 29.86 -14.51 -14.09
N LYS A 124 28.77 -14.21 -14.80
CA LYS A 124 27.60 -15.10 -14.95
C LYS A 124 27.17 -15.19 -16.40
N SER A 125 26.66 -16.36 -16.79
CA SER A 125 26.03 -16.54 -18.09
C SER A 125 24.82 -15.60 -18.24
N LYS A 126 24.41 -15.34 -19.48
CA LYS A 126 23.21 -14.54 -19.77
C LYS A 126 21.98 -15.10 -19.06
N PHE A 127 21.81 -16.43 -19.08
CA PHE A 127 20.69 -17.11 -18.44
C PHE A 127 20.67 -16.93 -16.91
N GLU A 128 21.81 -17.17 -16.24
CA GLU A 128 21.91 -16.96 -14.79
C GLU A 128 21.66 -15.49 -14.41
N LYS A 129 22.17 -14.55 -15.22
CA LYS A 129 21.96 -13.11 -15.01
C LYS A 129 20.49 -12.74 -15.12
N MET A 130 19.79 -13.22 -16.15
CA MET A 130 18.35 -13.03 -16.33
C MET A 130 17.56 -13.57 -15.14
N GLY A 131 17.84 -14.79 -14.69
CA GLY A 131 17.16 -15.38 -13.54
C GLY A 131 17.32 -14.55 -12.25
N GLN A 132 18.50 -13.97 -12.02
CA GLN A 132 18.72 -13.08 -10.87
C GLN A 132 18.00 -11.73 -10.99
N ILE A 133 17.93 -11.15 -12.20
CA ILE A 133 17.17 -9.92 -12.45
C ILE A 133 15.68 -10.16 -12.22
N ILE A 134 15.15 -11.28 -12.73
CA ILE A 134 13.74 -11.66 -12.57
C ILE A 134 13.41 -11.78 -11.09
N ARG A 135 14.11 -12.63 -10.33
CA ARG A 135 13.84 -12.85 -8.90
C ARG A 135 13.91 -11.55 -8.10
N TYR A 136 14.94 -10.73 -8.35
CA TYR A 136 15.08 -9.45 -7.68
C TYR A 136 13.89 -8.53 -8.00
N THR A 137 13.56 -8.35 -9.26
CA THR A 137 12.53 -7.40 -9.71
C THR A 137 11.13 -7.87 -9.28
N GLN A 138 10.85 -9.17 -9.31
CA GLN A 138 9.62 -9.75 -8.74
C GLN A 138 9.53 -9.52 -7.23
N SER A 139 10.63 -9.67 -6.47
CA SER A 139 10.63 -9.37 -5.01
C SER A 139 10.33 -7.89 -4.70
N ARG A 140 10.53 -7.00 -5.68
CA ARG A 140 10.14 -5.58 -5.62
C ARG A 140 8.67 -5.35 -5.98
N GLY A 141 7.99 -6.35 -6.51
CA GLY A 141 6.56 -6.32 -6.79
C GLY A 141 6.17 -5.98 -8.21
N PHE A 142 7.08 -6.07 -9.17
CA PHE A 142 6.75 -5.85 -10.58
C PHE A 142 6.20 -7.12 -11.22
N GLU A 143 5.33 -6.91 -12.20
CA GLU A 143 4.63 -7.91 -12.98
C GLU A 143 5.62 -8.77 -13.79
N PRO A 144 5.55 -10.10 -13.71
CA PRO A 144 6.41 -10.99 -14.50
C PRO A 144 6.39 -10.66 -15.99
N GLU A 145 5.21 -10.38 -16.55
CA GLU A 145 5.00 -10.10 -17.96
C GLU A 145 5.77 -8.84 -18.40
N LEU A 146 5.79 -7.79 -17.56
CA LEU A 146 6.56 -6.58 -17.83
C LEU A 146 8.06 -6.82 -17.69
N ILE A 147 8.48 -7.57 -16.68
CA ILE A 147 9.90 -7.94 -16.50
C ILE A 147 10.41 -8.69 -17.73
N HIS A 148 9.63 -9.66 -18.25
CA HIS A 148 9.97 -10.41 -19.45
C HIS A 148 10.01 -9.50 -20.68
N ARG A 149 8.99 -8.65 -20.87
CA ARG A 149 8.91 -7.70 -21.99
C ARG A 149 10.13 -6.78 -22.08
N TYR A 150 10.59 -6.26 -20.95
CA TYR A 150 11.68 -5.27 -20.90
C TYR A 150 13.07 -5.86 -20.63
N MET A 151 13.20 -7.19 -20.57
CA MET A 151 14.45 -7.88 -20.22
C MET A 151 15.64 -7.48 -21.11
N ASN A 152 15.44 -7.46 -22.43
CA ASN A 152 16.53 -7.16 -23.36
C ASN A 152 17.08 -5.74 -23.17
N MET A 153 16.22 -4.75 -22.88
CA MET A 153 16.63 -3.37 -22.61
C MET A 153 17.43 -3.22 -21.31
N ALA A 154 17.31 -4.16 -20.38
CA ALA A 154 18.07 -4.15 -19.12
C ALA A 154 19.43 -4.85 -19.22
N LEU A 155 19.64 -5.66 -20.27
CA LEU A 155 20.90 -6.37 -20.51
C LEU A 155 21.85 -5.62 -21.43
N THR A 156 21.36 -4.59 -22.14
CA THR A 156 22.16 -3.61 -22.89
C THR A 156 22.84 -2.64 -21.93
#